data_AF-A0AAW1I909-F1
#
_entry.id   AF-A0AAW1I909-F1
#
_cell.length_a   1.000
_cell.length_b   1.000
_cell.length_c   1.000
_cell.angle_alpha   90.00
_cell.angle_beta   90.00
_cell.angle_gamma   90.00
#
_symmetry.space_group_name_H-M   'P 1'
#
loop_
_entity.id
_entity.type
_entity.pdbx_description
1 polymer ?
#
loop_
_entity_poly.entity_id
_entity_poly.type
_entity_poly.pdbx_seq_one_letter_code
_entity_poly.pdbx_strand_id
1 'polypeptide(L)'
;MEDIVKLLEQMREDIKDIKSKVTNNCEEVKSMREEIISMQENWNKERKELKNELYETKEEVESLKREKIRNNLVITGITVETEDMNQINNEIGKILENEMNIKVIPRKAFKIKENIWKLEMNTWEEKMLVLKEKGKNRLEKTTESDIRIEAKN
;
A
#
# COMPACT_ATOMS: atom_id res chain seq x y z
N MET A 1 35.41 71.12 32.13
CA MET A 1 36.33 69.99 32.38
C MET A 1 35.64 68.94 33.24
N GLU A 2 34.97 69.34 34.32
CA GLU A 2 34.21 68.45 35.22
C GLU A 2 33.02 67.73 34.56
N ASP A 3 32.26 68.40 33.69
CA ASP A 3 31.15 67.76 32.95
C ASP A 3 31.62 66.69 31.96
N ILE A 4 32.80 66.89 31.37
CA ILE A 4 33.43 65.92 30.47
C ILE A 4 33.83 64.67 31.26
N VAL A 5 34.34 64.83 32.49
CA VAL A 5 34.69 63.70 33.36
C VAL A 5 33.45 62.90 33.74
N LYS A 6 32.34 63.55 34.12
CA LYS A 6 31.07 62.86 34.43
C LYS A 6 30.51 62.09 33.23
N LEU A 7 30.58 62.67 32.04
CA LEU A 7 30.17 62.00 30.80
C LEU A 7 31.04 60.75 30.52
N LEU A 8 32.35 60.85 30.72
CA LEU A 8 33.26 59.71 30.55
C LEU A 8 33.00 58.59 31.56
N GLU A 9 32.65 58.93 32.80
CA GLU A 9 32.26 57.95 33.83
C GLU A 9 30.95 57.24 33.48
N GLN A 10 29.93 57.97 33.01
CA GLN A 10 28.67 57.39 32.54
C GLN A 10 28.89 56.47 31.35
N MET A 11 29.63 56.93 30.33
CA MET A 11 29.96 56.10 29.17
C MET A 11 30.72 54.83 29.57
N ARG A 12 31.59 54.89 30.59
CA ARG A 12 32.32 53.72 31.09
C ARG A 12 31.38 52.68 31.68
N GLU A 13 30.39 53.10 32.46
CA GLU A 13 29.42 52.18 33.06
C GLU A 13 28.49 51.60 31.99
N ASP A 14 28.03 52.42 31.03
CA ASP A 14 27.24 51.95 29.89
C ASP A 14 27.99 50.89 29.07
N ILE A 15 29.29 51.11 28.79
CA ILE A 15 30.13 50.14 28.07
C ILE A 15 30.24 48.83 28.85
N LYS A 16 30.35 48.89 30.17
CA LYS A 16 30.45 47.72 31.04
C LYS A 16 29.13 46.92 31.06
N ASP A 17 28.01 47.61 31.11
CA ASP A 17 26.67 47.01 31.02
C ASP A 17 26.42 46.37 29.66
N ILE A 18 26.79 47.06 28.57
CA ILE A 18 26.72 46.52 27.22
C ILE A 18 27.58 45.25 27.11
N LYS A 19 28.81 45.28 27.63
CA LYS A 19 29.71 44.12 27.59
C LYS A 19 29.12 42.92 28.35
N SER A 20 28.50 43.16 29.50
CA SER A 20 27.79 42.12 30.25
C SER A 20 26.64 41.51 29.44
N LYS A 21 25.76 42.35 28.89
CA LYS A 21 24.64 41.91 28.03
C LYS A 21 25.10 41.13 26.80
N VAL A 22 26.15 41.59 26.12
CA VAL A 22 26.73 40.90 24.95
C VAL A 22 27.27 39.52 25.34
N THR A 23 27.85 39.39 26.54
CA THR A 23 28.40 38.11 27.01
C THR A 23 27.28 37.12 27.28
N ASN A 24 26.24 37.55 28.01
CA ASN A 24 25.05 36.73 28.29
C ASN A 24 24.34 36.29 27.01
N ASN A 25 24.12 37.22 26.07
CA ASN A 25 23.49 36.89 24.78
C ASN A 25 24.33 35.90 23.97
N CYS A 26 25.66 35.95 24.07
CA CYS A 26 26.54 35.00 23.39
C CYS A 26 26.39 33.57 23.97
N GLU A 27 26.22 33.46 25.28
CA GLU A 27 25.97 32.18 25.96
C GLU A 27 24.59 31.62 25.60
N GLU A 28 23.55 32.46 25.61
CA GLU A 28 22.20 32.08 25.18
C GLU A 28 22.18 31.57 23.74
N VAL A 29 22.84 32.30 22.82
CA VAL A 29 22.93 31.88 21.41
C VAL A 29 23.66 30.54 21.26
N LYS A 30 24.69 30.27 22.07
CA LYS A 30 25.37 28.96 22.07
C LYS A 30 24.44 27.86 22.54
N SER A 31 23.74 28.07 23.65
CA SER A 31 22.77 27.10 24.19
C SER A 31 21.66 26.80 23.18
N MET A 32 21.07 27.83 22.55
CA MET A 32 20.05 27.63 21.51
C MET A 32 20.59 26.86 20.30
N ARG A 33 21.85 27.08 19.91
CA ARG A 33 22.47 26.32 18.81
C ARG A 33 22.59 24.84 19.15
N GLU A 34 23.00 24.51 20.37
CA GLU A 34 23.12 23.12 20.83
C GLU A 34 21.75 22.43 20.85
N GLU A 35 20.71 23.12 21.34
CA GLU A 35 19.33 22.62 21.30
C GLU A 35 18.85 22.36 19.87
N ILE A 36 19.09 23.31 18.95
CA ILE A 36 18.73 23.15 17.53
C ILE A 36 19.43 21.92 16.92
N ILE A 37 20.71 21.71 17.21
CA ILE A 37 21.47 20.55 16.70
C ILE A 37 20.85 19.26 17.23
N SER A 38 20.58 19.18 18.54
CA SER A 38 19.95 18.01 19.17
C SER A 38 18.56 17.71 18.57
N MET A 39 17.74 18.76 18.37
CA MET A 39 16.44 18.60 17.73
C MET A 39 16.57 18.09 16.29
N GLN A 40 17.53 18.60 15.51
CA GLN A 40 17.75 18.14 14.14
C GLN A 40 18.19 16.66 14.09
N GLU A 41 19.03 16.22 15.02
CA GLU A 41 19.44 14.82 15.11
C GLU A 41 18.26 13.89 15.45
N ASN A 42 17.45 14.27 16.44
CA ASN A 42 16.24 13.53 16.81
C ASN A 42 15.23 13.46 15.66
N TRP A 43 14.97 14.59 15.00
CA TRP A 43 14.10 14.64 13.83
C TRP A 43 14.60 13.76 12.69
N ASN A 44 15.91 13.73 12.45
CA ASN A 44 16.49 12.86 11.43
C ASN A 44 16.36 11.38 11.78
N LYS A 45 16.43 11.02 13.07
CA LYS A 45 16.22 9.66 13.55
C LYS A 45 14.76 9.23 13.42
N GLU A 46 13.83 10.02 13.94
CA GLU A 46 12.38 9.77 13.83
C GLU A 46 11.96 9.68 12.36
N ARG A 47 12.49 10.55 11.50
CA ARG A 47 12.20 10.51 10.06
C ARG A 47 12.69 9.22 9.39
N LYS A 48 13.79 8.63 9.85
CA LYS A 48 14.28 7.34 9.34
C LYS A 48 13.39 6.20 9.83
N GLU A 49 13.03 6.20 11.11
CA GLU A 49 12.13 5.20 11.70
C GLU A 49 10.77 5.20 11.00
N LEU A 50 10.14 6.37 10.84
CA LEU A 50 8.88 6.52 10.11
C LEU A 50 8.96 6.06 8.65
N LYS A 51 10.09 6.29 7.98
CA LYS A 51 10.28 5.81 6.60
C LYS A 51 10.33 4.29 6.52
N ASN A 52 10.96 3.64 7.50
CA ASN A 52 11.04 2.19 7.56
C ASN A 52 9.66 1.59 7.87
N GLU A 53 8.97 2.11 8.88
CA GLU A 53 7.60 1.67 9.22
C GLU A 53 6.63 1.83 8.04
N LEU A 54 6.73 2.94 7.31
CA LEU A 54 5.92 3.17 6.11
C LEU A 54 6.22 2.16 5.01
N TYR A 55 7.50 1.78 4.84
CA TYR A 55 7.92 0.77 3.88
C TYR A 55 7.35 -0.60 4.25
N GLU A 56 7.53 -1.04 5.50
CA GLU A 56 7.02 -2.32 6.01
C GLU A 56 5.50 -2.40 5.88
N THR A 57 4.79 -1.34 6.30
CA THR A 57 3.33 -1.25 6.16
C THR A 57 2.89 -1.36 4.70
N LYS A 58 3.63 -0.73 3.78
CA LYS A 58 3.31 -0.80 2.35
C LYS A 58 3.49 -2.22 1.81
N GLU A 59 4.57 -2.90 2.17
CA GLU A 59 4.80 -4.31 1.78
C GLU A 59 3.70 -5.23 2.33
N GLU A 60 3.29 -5.04 3.58
CA GLU A 60 2.21 -5.81 4.20
C GLU A 60 0.88 -5.59 3.45
N VAL A 61 0.53 -4.33 3.17
CA VAL A 61 -0.69 -4.00 2.41
C VAL A 61 -0.65 -4.61 1.00
N GLU A 62 0.49 -4.59 0.32
CA GLU A 62 0.64 -5.23 -0.99
C GLU A 62 0.54 -6.76 -0.91
N SER A 63 1.08 -7.37 0.14
CA SER A 63 0.93 -8.80 0.42
C SER A 63 -0.54 -9.17 0.63
N LEU A 64 -1.23 -8.46 1.54
CA LEU A 64 -2.64 -8.67 1.84
C LEU A 64 -3.54 -8.45 0.61
N LYS A 65 -3.24 -7.45 -0.23
CA LYS A 65 -3.94 -7.24 -1.50
C LYS A 65 -3.77 -8.42 -2.44
N ARG A 66 -2.54 -8.93 -2.59
CA ARG A 66 -2.24 -10.12 -3.40
C ARG A 66 -2.97 -11.35 -2.87
N GLU A 67 -2.94 -11.59 -1.57
CA GLU A 67 -3.65 -12.71 -0.94
C GLU A 67 -5.17 -12.62 -1.14
N LYS A 68 -5.76 -11.43 -0.96
CA LYS A 68 -7.20 -11.21 -1.17
C LYS A 68 -7.68 -11.54 -2.58
N ILE A 69 -6.81 -11.39 -3.59
CA ILE A 69 -7.17 -11.71 -4.99
C ILE A 69 -6.52 -12.99 -5.49
N ARG A 70 -5.72 -13.67 -4.66
CA ARG A 70 -4.94 -14.85 -5.03
C ARG A 70 -5.82 -15.93 -5.63
N ASN A 71 -7.01 -16.18 -5.09
CA ASN A 71 -7.92 -17.23 -5.57
C ASN A 71 -8.94 -16.72 -6.59
N ASN A 72 -8.77 -15.50 -7.13
CA ASN A 72 -9.69 -14.95 -8.10
C ASN A 72 -9.33 -15.34 -9.54
N LEU A 73 -10.36 -15.60 -10.33
CA LEU A 73 -10.33 -15.84 -11.77
C LEU A 73 -11.29 -14.89 -12.46
N VAL A 74 -10.98 -14.54 -13.71
CA VAL A 74 -11.93 -13.93 -14.63
C VAL A 74 -12.22 -14.94 -15.72
N ILE A 75 -13.49 -15.24 -15.95
CA ILE A 75 -13.93 -16.13 -17.02
C ILE A 75 -14.80 -15.34 -17.99
N THR A 76 -14.57 -15.55 -19.27
CA THR A 76 -15.34 -14.98 -20.36
C THR A 76 -15.96 -16.09 -21.19
N GLY A 77 -17.08 -15.83 -21.88
CA GLY A 77 -17.76 -16.80 -22.74
C GLY A 77 -18.74 -17.71 -22.01
N ILE A 78 -19.02 -17.44 -20.72
CA ILE A 78 -20.05 -18.15 -19.95
C ILE A 78 -21.31 -17.30 -19.88
N THR A 79 -22.42 -17.86 -20.36
CA THR A 79 -23.77 -17.34 -20.15
C THR A 79 -24.44 -18.14 -19.04
N VAL A 80 -24.99 -17.44 -18.05
CA VAL A 80 -25.74 -18.02 -16.93
C VAL A 80 -27.15 -17.46 -17.04
N GLU A 81 -28.14 -18.34 -17.12
CA GLU A 81 -29.54 -17.96 -17.35
C GLU A 81 -30.26 -17.62 -16.04
N THR A 82 -29.77 -18.13 -14.91
CA THR A 82 -30.36 -17.83 -13.60
C THR A 82 -29.95 -16.44 -13.08
N GLU A 83 -30.93 -15.72 -12.53
CA GLU A 83 -30.71 -14.52 -11.74
C GLU A 83 -30.64 -14.82 -10.23
N ASP A 84 -30.93 -16.07 -9.82
CA ASP A 84 -30.86 -16.47 -8.41
C ASP A 84 -29.41 -16.56 -7.95
N MET A 85 -29.00 -15.59 -7.13
CA MET A 85 -27.67 -15.49 -6.54
C MET A 85 -27.25 -16.76 -5.77
N ASN A 86 -28.20 -17.56 -5.27
CA ASN A 86 -27.89 -18.82 -4.59
C ASN A 86 -27.55 -19.96 -5.56
N GLN A 87 -27.95 -19.84 -6.83
CA GLN A 87 -27.77 -20.88 -7.85
C GLN A 87 -26.63 -20.57 -8.82
N ILE A 88 -26.27 -19.30 -9.00
CA ILE A 88 -25.21 -18.85 -9.93
C ILE A 88 -23.90 -19.64 -9.76
N ASN A 89 -23.42 -19.82 -8.52
CA ASN A 89 -22.18 -20.55 -8.26
C ASN A 89 -22.27 -22.01 -8.75
N ASN A 90 -23.41 -22.65 -8.53
CA ASN A 90 -23.64 -24.03 -8.93
C ASN A 90 -23.78 -24.16 -10.45
N GLU A 91 -24.46 -23.22 -11.11
CA GLU A 91 -24.56 -23.20 -12.58
C GLU A 91 -23.19 -23.01 -13.23
N ILE A 92 -22.39 -22.07 -12.74
CA ILE A 92 -21.02 -21.87 -13.23
C ILE A 92 -20.18 -23.12 -12.97
N GLY A 93 -20.34 -23.77 -11.82
CA GLY A 93 -19.66 -25.03 -11.53
C GLY A 93 -20.02 -26.14 -12.51
N LYS A 94 -21.30 -26.29 -12.87
CA LYS A 94 -21.77 -27.23 -13.90
C LYS A 94 -21.19 -26.91 -15.29
N ILE A 95 -21.11 -25.63 -15.65
CA ILE A 95 -20.52 -25.22 -16.93
C ILE A 95 -19.03 -25.57 -16.96
N LEU A 96 -18.29 -25.32 -15.88
CA LEU A 96 -16.88 -25.73 -15.78
C LEU A 96 -16.70 -27.25 -15.83
N GLU A 97 -17.60 -28.01 -15.19
CA GLU A 97 -17.61 -29.47 -15.25
C GLU A 97 -17.87 -29.97 -16.68
N ASN A 98 -18.84 -29.40 -17.39
CA ASN A 98 -19.18 -29.79 -18.75
C ASN A 98 -18.10 -29.39 -19.79
N GLU A 99 -17.57 -28.17 -19.69
CA GLU A 99 -16.67 -27.60 -20.69
C GLU A 99 -15.21 -28.01 -20.48
N MET A 100 -14.81 -28.23 -19.22
CA MET A 100 -13.42 -28.49 -18.86
C MET A 100 -13.21 -29.85 -18.18
N ASN A 101 -14.27 -30.62 -17.91
CA ASN A 101 -14.21 -31.87 -17.15
C ASN A 101 -13.59 -31.67 -15.75
N ILE A 102 -13.87 -30.53 -15.12
CA ILE A 102 -13.40 -30.19 -13.77
C ILE A 102 -14.58 -29.98 -12.85
N LYS A 103 -14.62 -30.75 -11.77
CA LYS A 103 -15.62 -30.58 -10.72
C LYS A 103 -15.17 -29.55 -9.69
N VAL A 104 -15.47 -28.28 -9.96
CA VAL A 104 -15.22 -27.15 -9.04
C VAL A 104 -16.43 -26.24 -8.96
N ILE A 105 -16.70 -25.71 -7.76
CA ILE A 105 -17.77 -24.72 -7.55
C ILE A 105 -17.12 -23.49 -6.93
N PRO A 106 -17.20 -22.31 -7.58
CA PRO A 106 -16.64 -21.09 -7.01
C PRO A 106 -17.35 -20.73 -5.71
N ARG A 107 -16.59 -20.22 -4.74
CA ARG A 107 -17.13 -19.67 -3.48
C ARG A 107 -18.08 -18.50 -3.77
N LYS A 108 -17.67 -17.64 -4.69
CA LYS A 108 -18.48 -16.50 -5.15
C LYS A 108 -18.27 -16.27 -6.64
N ALA A 109 -19.34 -15.90 -7.32
CA ALA A 109 -19.31 -15.47 -8.70
C ALA A 109 -20.00 -14.11 -8.84
N PHE A 110 -19.39 -13.22 -9.61
CA PHE A 110 -19.91 -11.88 -9.87
C PHE A 110 -19.92 -11.60 -11.36
N LYS A 111 -21.08 -11.22 -11.89
CA LYS A 111 -21.20 -10.78 -13.28
C LYS A 111 -20.53 -9.41 -13.43
N ILE A 112 -19.53 -9.32 -14.30
CA ILE A 112 -18.90 -8.06 -14.69
C ILE A 112 -19.59 -7.48 -15.92
N LYS A 113 -19.88 -8.35 -16.90
CA LYS A 113 -20.61 -8.06 -18.15
C LYS A 113 -21.39 -9.30 -18.58
N GLU A 114 -22.19 -9.19 -19.64
CA GLU A 114 -23.07 -10.24 -20.15
C GLU A 114 -22.43 -11.63 -20.17
N ASN A 115 -21.22 -11.74 -20.73
CA ASN A 115 -20.46 -12.99 -20.82
C ASN A 115 -19.13 -12.94 -20.05
N ILE A 116 -19.00 -12.09 -19.02
CA ILE A 116 -17.76 -11.94 -18.23
C ILE A 116 -18.07 -12.06 -16.75
N TRP A 117 -17.43 -13.02 -16.08
CA TRP A 117 -17.63 -13.34 -14.69
C TRP A 117 -16.31 -13.27 -13.93
N LYS A 118 -16.35 -12.72 -12.72
CA LYS A 118 -15.28 -12.85 -11.73
C LYS A 118 -15.64 -13.96 -10.76
N LEU A 119 -14.77 -14.95 -10.63
CA LEU A 119 -14.92 -16.05 -9.69
C LEU A 119 -13.91 -15.92 -8.54
N GLU A 120 -14.34 -16.24 -7.34
CA GLU A 120 -13.50 -16.47 -6.16
C GLU A 120 -13.53 -17.97 -5.88
N MET A 121 -12.40 -18.66 -6.03
CA MET A 121 -12.27 -20.09 -5.73
C MET A 121 -12.11 -20.32 -4.22
N ASN A 122 -12.46 -21.51 -3.72
CA ASN A 122 -12.30 -21.81 -2.29
C ASN A 122 -10.82 -21.93 -1.92
N THR A 123 -10.02 -22.49 -2.83
CA THR A 123 -8.59 -22.72 -2.61
C THR A 123 -7.74 -22.30 -3.79
N TRP A 124 -6.43 -22.14 -3.54
CA TRP A 124 -5.46 -21.86 -4.60
C TRP A 124 -5.31 -23.06 -5.53
N GLU A 125 -5.43 -24.27 -4.98
CA GLU A 125 -5.35 -25.54 -5.69
C GLU A 125 -6.48 -25.66 -6.72
N GLU A 126 -7.72 -25.30 -6.34
CA GLU A 126 -8.86 -25.23 -7.27
C GLU A 126 -8.61 -24.23 -8.40
N LYS A 127 -8.11 -23.03 -8.09
CA LYS A 127 -7.72 -22.04 -9.11
C LYS A 127 -6.68 -22.61 -10.07
N MET A 128 -5.64 -23.26 -9.54
CA MET A 128 -4.57 -23.84 -10.34
C MET A 128 -5.05 -25.01 -11.19
N LEU A 129 -6.01 -25.80 -10.71
CA LEU A 129 -6.64 -26.87 -11.49
C LEU A 129 -7.35 -26.29 -12.72
N VAL A 130 -8.19 -25.27 -12.52
CA VAL A 130 -8.88 -24.57 -13.62
C VAL A 130 -7.89 -24.00 -14.63
N LEU A 131 -6.82 -23.34 -14.17
CA LEU A 131 -5.80 -22.77 -15.06
C LEU A 131 -5.01 -23.83 -15.83
N LYS A 132 -4.68 -24.95 -15.20
CA LYS A 132 -3.95 -26.06 -15.84
C LYS A 132 -4.77 -26.71 -16.95
N GLU A 133 -6.02 -27.03 -16.67
CA GLU A 133 -6.91 -27.65 -17.66
C GLU A 133 -7.26 -26.69 -18.80
N LYS A 134 -7.40 -25.38 -18.52
CA LYS A 134 -7.47 -24.37 -19.58
C LYS A 134 -6.24 -24.42 -20.50
N GLY A 135 -5.05 -24.59 -19.91
CA GLY A 135 -3.80 -24.74 -20.65
C GLY A 135 -3.78 -25.97 -21.55
N LYS A 136 -4.27 -27.11 -21.07
CA LYS A 136 -4.36 -28.36 -21.85
C LYS A 136 -5.39 -28.25 -22.98
N ASN A 137 -6.59 -27.76 -22.69
CA ASN A 137 -7.64 -27.58 -23.69
C ASN A 137 -7.23 -26.63 -24.83
N ARG A 138 -6.37 -25.63 -24.55
CA ARG A 138 -5.80 -24.75 -25.58
C ARG A 138 -4.84 -25.48 -26.54
N LEU A 139 -4.17 -26.52 -26.06
CA LEU A 139 -3.25 -27.32 -26.87
C LEU A 139 -3.97 -28.43 -27.66
N GLU A 140 -5.13 -28.88 -27.17
CA GLU A 140 -5.87 -30.03 -27.72
C GLU A 140 -7.06 -29.63 -28.63
N LYS A 141 -7.65 -28.44 -28.48
CA LYS A 141 -8.80 -28.01 -29.31
C LYS A 141 -8.41 -27.09 -30.47
N THR A 142 -8.64 -27.62 -31.68
CA THR A 142 -8.85 -26.89 -32.96
C THR A 142 -10.32 -26.49 -33.13
N THR A 143 -11.13 -26.47 -32.05
CA THR A 143 -12.60 -26.32 -32.11
C THR A 143 -13.12 -25.36 -31.02
N GLU A 144 -13.66 -24.22 -31.50
CA GLU A 144 -14.87 -23.46 -31.09
C GLU A 144 -15.44 -23.52 -29.66
N SER A 145 -14.67 -23.77 -28.59
CA SER A 145 -15.12 -23.40 -27.24
C SER A 145 -14.64 -21.99 -26.88
N ASP A 146 -15.54 -21.00 -26.89
CA ASP A 146 -15.28 -19.56 -26.74
C ASP A 146 -14.91 -19.11 -25.30
N ILE A 147 -14.80 -20.05 -24.35
CA ILE A 147 -14.53 -19.72 -22.95
C ILE A 147 -13.05 -19.35 -22.74
N ARG A 148 -12.77 -18.11 -22.32
CA ARG A 148 -11.41 -17.67 -21.93
C ARG A 148 -11.32 -17.39 -20.44
N ILE A 149 -10.32 -17.99 -19.78
CA ILE A 149 -10.08 -17.87 -18.33
C ILE A 149 -8.76 -17.17 -18.05
N GLU A 150 -8.75 -16.13 -17.24
CA GLU A 150 -7.55 -15.36 -16.90
C GLU A 150 -7.36 -15.30 -15.37
N ALA A 151 -6.11 -15.41 -14.93
CA ALA A 151 -5.76 -15.18 -13.54
C ALA A 151 -5.79 -13.66 -13.26
N LYS A 152 -6.45 -13.27 -12.17
CA LYS A 152 -6.22 -11.94 -11.58
C LYS A 152 -4.93 -11.98 -10.76
N ASN A 153 -4.02 -11.08 -11.10
CA ASN A 153 -2.81 -10.75 -10.34
C ASN A 153 -3.03 -9.51 -9.48
#